data_AF-A0A0R3N6F1-F1
#
_entry.id   AF-A0A0R3N6F1-F1
#
_cell.length_a   1.000
_cell.length_b   1.000
_cell.length_c   1.000
_cell.angle_alpha   90.00
_cell.angle_beta   90.00
_cell.angle_gamma   90.00
#
_symmetry.space_group_name_H-M   'P 1'
#
loop_
_entity.id
_entity.type
_entity.pdbx_description
1 polymer ?
#
loop_
_entity_poly.entity_id
_entity_poly.type
_entity_poly.pdbx_seq_one_letter_code
_entity_poly.pdbx_strand_id
1 'polypeptide(L)'
;MASETHEDRFSRGLEMLRRIGGENFDGPINALAETSADLSRFTVEYPYGDVLSRPGLDLPLRQLCTVSMLLADGSAQPQLKFHIAGFLNAGGAPEAIVELLFVSVAVLGFPATVNAVGIVRSVFAERELAFQPIKPATGDGAGRGWAGREMLERLVAGDAQGYFDRFAGTAPDLAQLSIDFGFGDALARDGLDHKAKLLAIIAMLAATGNRADALRLHLAGAIANGVTREEIIELLIQLSVYRGFPSALNAFSVARSVFALGVQTLQVNIPAPVDTESRSARLERGKALLAKSSAASGDAVVRSFDDIAPDLGRMIVEHSYGEVFSRDGIDLKTRELSACAALAAIGSATTETPLRVHINAALNVGASQEEIIETLVNLAPYSGYPATQQAIRIAAEEFAKSNPSSRQRKEESE
;
A
#
# COMPACT_ATOMS: atom_id res chain seq x y z
N MET A 1 -7.18 40.65 -15.99
CA MET A 1 -7.86 39.63 -15.16
C MET A 1 -7.82 40.16 -13.74
N ALA A 2 -8.97 40.27 -13.07
CA ALA A 2 -8.99 40.69 -11.66
C ALA A 2 -8.12 39.71 -10.85
N SER A 3 -7.24 40.20 -9.97
CA SER A 3 -6.47 39.32 -9.11
C SER A 3 -7.43 38.66 -8.13
N GLU A 4 -7.47 37.33 -8.16
CA GLU A 4 -8.24 36.52 -7.22
C GLU A 4 -7.88 36.88 -5.76
N THR A 5 -8.89 37.01 -4.89
CA THR A 5 -8.69 37.39 -3.50
C THR A 5 -8.47 36.17 -2.59
N HIS A 6 -7.93 36.38 -1.39
CA HIS A 6 -7.87 35.32 -0.38
C HIS A 6 -9.25 34.78 0.00
N GLU A 7 -10.27 35.64 0.02
CA GLU A 7 -11.65 35.27 0.35
C GLU A 7 -12.26 34.35 -0.71
N ASP A 8 -11.94 34.57 -1.99
CA ASP A 8 -12.35 33.70 -3.10
C ASP A 8 -11.74 32.28 -2.97
N ARG A 9 -10.43 32.22 -2.70
CA ARG A 9 -9.68 30.95 -2.52
C ARG A 9 -10.21 30.17 -1.32
N PHE A 10 -10.42 30.85 -0.19
CA PHE A 10 -10.95 30.25 1.02
C PHE A 10 -12.37 29.71 0.82
N SER A 11 -13.25 30.50 0.19
CA SER A 11 -14.64 30.10 -0.07
C SER A 11 -14.72 28.86 -0.97
N ARG A 12 -13.94 28.84 -2.06
CA ARG A 12 -13.83 27.65 -2.94
C ARG A 12 -13.26 26.44 -2.20
N GLY A 13 -12.25 26.66 -1.35
CA GLY A 13 -11.68 25.62 -0.52
C GLY A 13 -12.68 25.02 0.46
N LEU A 14 -13.50 25.86 1.08
CA LEU A 14 -14.54 25.42 2.01
C LEU A 14 -15.63 24.60 1.31
N GLU A 15 -16.03 25.01 0.09
CA GLU A 15 -16.96 24.23 -0.73
C GLU A 15 -16.39 22.86 -1.10
N MET A 16 -15.14 22.81 -1.56
CA MET A 16 -14.48 21.55 -1.90
C MET A 16 -14.32 20.65 -0.67
N LEU A 17 -13.89 21.21 0.46
CA LEU A 17 -13.78 20.50 1.72
C LEU A 17 -15.14 19.97 2.17
N ARG A 18 -16.24 20.72 2.02
CA ARG A 18 -17.60 20.23 2.35
C ARG A 18 -18.00 19.04 1.49
N ARG A 19 -17.70 19.06 0.20
CA ARG A 19 -17.96 17.93 -0.71
C ARG A 19 -17.18 16.67 -0.31
N ILE A 20 -15.96 16.83 0.18
CA ILE A 20 -15.10 15.72 0.61
C ILE A 20 -15.47 15.26 2.03
N GLY A 21 -15.52 16.16 3.00
CA GLY A 21 -15.72 15.84 4.40
C GLY A 21 -17.16 15.51 4.81
N GLY A 22 -18.16 15.83 3.98
CA GLY A 22 -19.57 15.53 4.28
C GLY A 22 -20.09 16.36 5.47
N GLU A 23 -20.94 15.77 6.31
CA GLU A 23 -21.59 16.50 7.43
C GLU A 23 -20.59 17.06 8.45
N ASN A 24 -19.45 16.39 8.68
CA ASN A 24 -18.43 16.75 9.67
C ASN A 24 -17.15 17.30 9.02
N PHE A 25 -17.27 17.99 7.88
CA PHE A 25 -16.12 18.41 7.09
C PHE A 25 -15.18 19.41 7.78
N ASP A 26 -15.70 20.18 8.73
CA ASP A 26 -15.00 21.28 9.40
C ASP A 26 -14.24 20.84 10.66
N GLY A 27 -14.51 19.65 11.20
CA GLY A 27 -13.86 19.12 12.40
C GLY A 27 -12.33 19.24 12.41
N PRO A 28 -11.62 18.73 11.38
CA PRO A 28 -10.16 18.88 11.29
C PRO A 28 -9.68 20.34 11.23
N ILE A 29 -10.44 21.21 10.56
CA ILE A 29 -10.09 22.62 10.36
C ILE A 29 -10.31 23.44 11.64
N ASN A 30 -11.38 23.13 12.38
CA ASN A 30 -11.68 23.73 13.68
C ASN A 30 -10.60 23.35 14.72
N ALA A 31 -10.22 22.07 14.77
CA ALA A 31 -9.13 21.60 15.63
C ALA A 31 -7.79 22.28 15.30
N LEU A 32 -7.48 22.49 14.01
CA LEU A 32 -6.31 23.27 13.61
C LEU A 32 -6.40 24.73 14.07
N ALA A 33 -7.58 25.36 13.99
CA ALA A 33 -7.76 26.76 14.36
C ALA A 33 -7.52 27.02 15.85
N GLU A 34 -7.79 26.05 16.72
CA GLU A 34 -7.47 26.12 18.16
C GLU A 34 -5.97 26.28 18.41
N THR A 35 -5.13 25.72 17.54
CA THR A 35 -3.66 25.82 17.64
C THR A 35 -3.09 26.96 16.79
N SER A 36 -3.59 27.11 15.57
CA SER A 36 -3.16 28.13 14.61
C SER A 36 -4.24 28.41 13.57
N ALA A 37 -4.84 29.62 13.67
CA ALA A 37 -5.78 30.12 12.68
C ALA A 37 -5.17 30.17 11.26
N ASP A 38 -3.86 30.43 11.15
CA ASP A 38 -3.18 30.44 9.85
C ASP A 38 -3.02 29.04 9.25
N LEU A 39 -2.72 28.01 10.05
CA LEU A 39 -2.70 26.63 9.55
C LEU A 39 -4.08 26.18 9.09
N SER A 40 -5.11 26.52 9.86
CA SER A 40 -6.51 26.28 9.48
C SER A 40 -6.85 26.95 8.14
N ARG A 41 -6.59 28.27 8.02
CA ARG A 41 -6.81 29.04 6.81
C ARG A 41 -6.02 28.50 5.62
N PHE A 42 -4.73 28.23 5.79
CA PHE A 42 -3.86 27.72 4.71
C PHE A 42 -4.31 26.35 4.23
N THR A 43 -4.77 25.48 5.14
CA THR A 43 -5.30 24.16 4.78
C THR A 43 -6.54 24.28 3.91
N VAL A 44 -7.42 25.25 4.18
CA VAL A 44 -8.60 25.50 3.35
C VAL A 44 -8.21 26.14 2.01
N GLU A 45 -7.41 27.21 2.03
CA GLU A 45 -7.03 27.95 0.82
C GLU A 45 -6.22 27.12 -0.17
N TYR A 46 -5.16 26.44 0.28
CA TYR A 46 -4.21 25.81 -0.64
C TYR A 46 -4.61 24.38 -1.04
N PRO A 47 -4.61 23.38 -0.13
CA PRO A 47 -5.06 22.02 -0.45
C PRO A 47 -6.43 21.95 -1.14
N TYR A 48 -7.46 22.54 -0.55
CA TYR A 48 -8.82 22.43 -1.07
C TYR A 48 -9.13 23.51 -2.11
N GLY A 49 -8.74 24.75 -1.83
CA GLY A 49 -9.04 25.91 -2.66
C GLY A 49 -8.20 25.99 -3.93
N ASP A 50 -6.91 25.71 -3.90
CA ASP A 50 -6.04 25.88 -5.08
C ASP A 50 -5.72 24.58 -5.81
N VAL A 51 -5.75 23.44 -5.10
CA VAL A 51 -5.28 22.16 -5.65
C VAL A 51 -6.45 21.24 -5.98
N LEU A 52 -7.24 20.82 -4.98
CA LEU A 52 -8.32 19.85 -5.19
C LEU A 52 -9.51 20.42 -5.98
N SER A 53 -9.67 21.75 -6.01
CA SER A 53 -10.71 22.43 -6.79
C SER A 53 -10.40 22.56 -8.29
N ARG A 54 -9.16 22.28 -8.71
CA ARG A 54 -8.73 22.44 -10.10
C ARG A 54 -9.55 21.52 -11.02
N PRO A 55 -9.82 21.95 -12.26
CA PRO A 55 -10.37 21.06 -13.28
C PRO A 55 -9.32 20.01 -13.72
N GLY A 56 -9.69 19.08 -14.58
CA GLY A 56 -8.76 18.13 -15.22
C GLY A 56 -8.71 16.74 -14.59
N LEU A 57 -9.14 16.58 -13.34
CA LEU A 57 -9.41 15.28 -12.72
C LEU A 57 -10.73 15.37 -11.94
N ASP A 58 -11.64 14.43 -12.15
CA ASP A 58 -12.91 14.42 -11.41
C ASP A 58 -12.71 14.12 -9.92
N LEU A 59 -13.70 14.46 -9.10
CA LEU A 59 -13.55 14.38 -7.65
C LEU A 59 -13.39 12.94 -7.13
N PRO A 60 -14.17 11.92 -7.57
CA PRO A 60 -13.91 10.53 -7.20
C PRO A 60 -12.48 10.08 -7.48
N LEU A 61 -11.96 10.37 -8.67
CA LEU A 61 -10.62 9.96 -9.06
C LEU A 61 -9.54 10.74 -8.30
N ARG A 62 -9.75 12.04 -8.03
CA ARG A 62 -8.90 12.82 -7.11
C ARG A 62 -8.84 12.16 -5.73
N GLN A 63 -9.97 11.78 -5.16
CA GLN A 63 -10.00 11.15 -3.84
C GLN A 63 -9.34 9.76 -3.85
N LEU A 64 -9.54 8.96 -4.90
CA LEU A 64 -8.85 7.67 -5.05
C LEU A 64 -7.33 7.84 -5.10
N CYS A 65 -6.83 8.84 -5.84
CA CYS A 65 -5.41 9.18 -5.87
C CYS A 65 -4.91 9.66 -4.50
N THR A 66 -5.70 10.44 -3.76
CA THR A 66 -5.36 10.82 -2.38
C THR A 66 -5.24 9.61 -1.46
N VAL A 67 -6.23 8.71 -1.48
CA VAL A 67 -6.19 7.47 -0.71
C VAL A 67 -4.95 6.65 -1.08
N SER A 68 -4.63 6.55 -2.36
CA SER A 68 -3.42 5.88 -2.87
C SER A 68 -2.12 6.48 -2.30
N MET A 69 -2.00 7.81 -2.27
CA MET A 69 -0.83 8.50 -1.71
C MET A 69 -0.69 8.30 -0.19
N LEU A 70 -1.83 8.28 0.53
CA LEU A 70 -1.88 8.09 1.98
C LEU A 70 -1.63 6.62 2.37
N LEU A 71 -2.07 5.66 1.56
CA LEU A 71 -1.66 4.25 1.69
C LEU A 71 -0.14 4.12 1.58
N ALA A 72 0.47 4.80 0.61
CA ALA A 72 1.92 4.81 0.43
C ALA A 72 2.67 5.59 1.54
N ASP A 73 2.00 6.43 2.31
CA ASP A 73 2.58 7.14 3.46
C ASP A 73 2.65 6.25 4.69
N GLY A 74 1.58 5.50 4.96
CA GLY A 74 1.54 4.51 6.05
C GLY A 74 1.59 5.10 7.46
N SER A 75 1.60 6.43 7.63
CA SER A 75 1.68 7.07 8.95
C SER A 75 0.52 8.05 9.20
N ALA A 76 -0.02 8.68 8.15
CA ALA A 76 -1.14 9.61 8.24
C ALA A 76 -2.53 8.91 8.32
N GLN A 77 -2.70 7.98 9.26
CA GLN A 77 -3.92 7.14 9.36
C GLN A 77 -5.24 7.92 9.52
N PRO A 78 -5.31 9.02 10.33
CA PRO A 78 -6.52 9.84 10.39
C PRO A 78 -6.89 10.49 9.05
N GLN A 79 -5.88 10.90 8.26
CA GLN A 79 -6.10 11.46 6.93
C GLN A 79 -6.52 10.39 5.92
N LEU A 80 -5.93 9.19 6.00
CA LEU A 80 -6.35 8.06 5.17
C LEU A 80 -7.84 7.74 5.43
N LYS A 81 -8.25 7.68 6.70
CA LYS A 81 -9.66 7.51 7.08
C LYS A 81 -10.55 8.61 6.51
N PHE A 82 -10.16 9.88 6.70
CA PHE A 82 -10.90 11.03 6.19
C PHE A 82 -11.10 10.98 4.67
N HIS A 83 -10.06 10.61 3.91
CA HIS A 83 -10.14 10.56 2.45
C HIS A 83 -10.78 9.28 1.89
N ILE A 84 -10.80 8.17 2.62
CA ILE A 84 -11.66 7.02 2.27
C ILE A 84 -13.13 7.42 2.39
N ALA A 85 -13.50 8.07 3.50
CA ALA A 85 -14.82 8.68 3.65
C ALA A 85 -15.11 9.72 2.54
N GLY A 86 -14.11 10.54 2.21
CA GLY A 86 -14.21 11.55 1.15
C GLY A 86 -14.39 10.98 -0.25
N PHE A 87 -13.76 9.85 -0.56
CA PHE A 87 -13.99 9.12 -1.80
C PHE A 87 -15.44 8.67 -1.95
N LEU A 88 -16.03 8.14 -0.89
CA LEU A 88 -17.44 7.75 -0.87
C LEU A 88 -18.37 8.97 -1.02
N ASN A 89 -18.07 10.08 -0.34
CA ASN A 89 -18.84 11.33 -0.46
C ASN A 89 -18.77 11.93 -1.88
N ALA A 90 -17.65 11.73 -2.57
CA ALA A 90 -17.48 12.16 -3.95
C ALA A 90 -18.30 11.31 -4.95
N GLY A 91 -18.92 10.21 -4.51
CA GLY A 91 -19.65 9.26 -5.36
C GLY A 91 -18.85 8.01 -5.75
N GLY A 92 -17.71 7.77 -5.12
CA GLY A 92 -16.93 6.55 -5.31
C GLY A 92 -17.61 5.31 -4.73
N ALA A 93 -17.47 4.18 -5.42
CA ALA A 93 -18.07 2.91 -5.00
C ALA A 93 -17.22 2.23 -3.89
N PRO A 94 -17.82 1.70 -2.80
CA PRO A 94 -17.09 0.97 -1.76
C PRO A 94 -16.18 -0.14 -2.27
N GLU A 95 -16.62 -0.86 -3.31
CA GLU A 95 -15.87 -1.93 -3.99
C GLU A 95 -14.54 -1.42 -4.55
N ALA A 96 -14.50 -0.20 -5.08
CA ALA A 96 -13.29 0.39 -5.63
C ALA A 96 -12.21 0.66 -4.57
N ILE A 97 -12.60 0.95 -3.32
CA ILE A 97 -11.66 1.05 -2.19
C ILE A 97 -11.07 -0.32 -1.85
N VAL A 98 -11.91 -1.35 -1.82
CA VAL A 98 -11.44 -2.73 -1.57
C VAL A 98 -10.53 -3.20 -2.70
N GLU A 99 -10.84 -2.90 -3.95
CA GLU A 99 -9.97 -3.25 -5.08
C GLU A 99 -8.67 -2.44 -5.11
N LEU A 100 -8.69 -1.18 -4.67
CA LEU A 100 -7.47 -0.40 -4.46
C LEU A 100 -6.53 -1.08 -3.44
N LEU A 101 -7.05 -1.77 -2.43
CA LEU A 101 -6.24 -2.52 -1.47
C LEU A 101 -5.44 -3.64 -2.15
N PHE A 102 -6.00 -4.33 -3.14
CA PHE A 102 -5.24 -5.34 -3.89
C PHE A 102 -4.18 -4.70 -4.79
N VAL A 103 -4.46 -3.56 -5.40
CA VAL A 103 -3.44 -2.77 -6.13
C VAL A 103 -2.30 -2.37 -5.18
N SER A 104 -2.61 -1.96 -3.95
CA SER A 104 -1.57 -1.61 -2.97
C SER A 104 -0.74 -2.79 -2.52
N VAL A 105 -1.25 -4.03 -2.54
CA VAL A 105 -0.42 -5.22 -2.26
C VAL A 105 0.72 -5.33 -3.27
N ALA A 106 0.44 -5.15 -4.57
CA ALA A 106 1.46 -5.25 -5.61
C ALA A 106 2.48 -4.10 -5.54
N VAL A 107 2.04 -2.89 -5.19
CA VAL A 107 2.89 -1.68 -5.23
C VAL A 107 3.62 -1.41 -3.91
N LEU A 108 2.95 -1.63 -2.77
CA LEU A 108 3.41 -1.27 -1.42
C LEU A 108 3.66 -2.49 -0.52
N GLY A 109 3.10 -3.65 -0.86
CA GLY A 109 3.15 -4.86 -0.04
C GLY A 109 1.97 -5.04 0.92
N PHE A 110 1.91 -6.20 1.56
CA PHE A 110 0.83 -6.56 2.48
C PHE A 110 0.70 -5.66 3.72
N PRO A 111 1.77 -5.19 4.41
CA PRO A 111 1.62 -4.42 5.65
C PRO A 111 0.75 -3.16 5.52
N ALA A 112 1.01 -2.33 4.50
CA ALA A 112 0.22 -1.13 4.23
C ALA A 112 -1.26 -1.48 3.97
N THR A 113 -1.49 -2.54 3.20
CA THR A 113 -2.82 -3.03 2.85
C THR A 113 -3.60 -3.56 4.05
N VAL A 114 -3.00 -4.45 4.84
CA VAL A 114 -3.64 -5.08 6.00
C VAL A 114 -4.01 -4.05 7.06
N ASN A 115 -3.16 -3.04 7.27
CA ASN A 115 -3.48 -1.94 8.17
C ASN A 115 -4.69 -1.14 7.67
N ALA A 116 -4.74 -0.82 6.38
CA ALA A 116 -5.83 -0.08 5.77
C ALA A 116 -7.18 -0.82 5.82
N VAL A 117 -7.19 -2.16 5.80
CA VAL A 117 -8.44 -2.93 5.99
C VAL A 117 -9.17 -2.54 7.27
N GLY A 118 -8.46 -2.35 8.39
CA GLY A 118 -9.07 -1.93 9.65
C GLY A 118 -9.75 -0.57 9.54
N ILE A 119 -9.15 0.35 8.78
CA ILE A 119 -9.70 1.69 8.54
C ILE A 119 -10.92 1.61 7.63
N VAL A 120 -10.86 0.84 6.55
CA VAL A 120 -12.00 0.63 5.64
C VAL A 120 -13.19 0.03 6.40
N ARG A 121 -12.96 -0.99 7.24
CA ARG A 121 -14.00 -1.55 8.12
C ARG A 121 -14.63 -0.50 9.01
N SER A 122 -13.81 0.32 9.68
CA SER A 122 -14.29 1.42 10.53
C SER A 122 -15.14 2.42 9.75
N VAL A 123 -14.71 2.83 8.55
CA VAL A 123 -15.48 3.75 7.71
C VAL A 123 -16.80 3.12 7.25
N PHE A 124 -16.79 1.85 6.85
CA PHE A 124 -18.01 1.18 6.38
C PHE A 124 -19.01 0.98 7.51
N ALA A 125 -18.54 0.61 8.70
CA ALA A 125 -19.37 0.46 9.89
C ALA A 125 -19.97 1.80 10.35
N GLU A 126 -19.17 2.87 10.40
CA GLU A 126 -19.64 4.23 10.77
C GLU A 126 -20.68 4.79 9.81
N ARG A 127 -20.68 4.31 8.56
CA ARG A 127 -21.64 4.70 7.52
C ARG A 127 -22.78 3.70 7.34
N GLU A 128 -22.81 2.64 8.15
CA GLU A 128 -23.80 1.56 8.09
C GLU A 128 -23.95 0.98 6.66
N LEU A 129 -22.83 0.87 5.93
CA LEU A 129 -22.84 0.37 4.56
C LEU A 129 -23.13 -1.12 4.52
N ALA A 130 -24.15 -1.51 3.76
CA ALA A 130 -24.44 -2.90 3.43
C ALA A 130 -23.44 -3.42 2.36
N PHE A 131 -22.16 -3.51 2.71
CA PHE A 131 -21.12 -3.99 1.81
C PHE A 131 -21.15 -5.50 1.66
N GLN A 132 -20.98 -6.00 0.44
CA GLN A 132 -20.84 -7.41 0.14
C GLN A 132 -19.50 -7.64 -0.56
N PRO A 133 -18.57 -8.40 0.04
CA PRO A 133 -17.29 -8.67 -0.57
C PRO A 133 -17.42 -9.33 -1.94
N ILE A 134 -16.56 -8.92 -2.87
CA ILE A 134 -16.45 -9.57 -4.17
C ILE A 134 -16.04 -11.03 -3.94
N LYS A 135 -16.77 -11.95 -4.57
CA LYS A 135 -16.51 -13.38 -4.44
C LYS A 135 -15.14 -13.72 -5.06
N PRO A 136 -14.32 -14.52 -4.37
CA PRO A 136 -13.08 -15.05 -4.94
C PRO A 136 -13.25 -15.70 -6.30
N ALA A 137 -12.26 -15.51 -7.18
CA ALA A 137 -12.21 -16.23 -8.45
C ALA A 137 -12.19 -17.74 -8.21
N THR A 138 -12.95 -18.50 -9.01
CA THR A 138 -13.14 -19.96 -8.84
C THR A 138 -12.11 -20.82 -9.57
N GLY A 139 -11.28 -20.23 -10.43
CA GLY A 139 -10.20 -20.93 -11.13
C GLY A 139 -9.16 -21.48 -10.15
N ASP A 140 -8.45 -22.52 -10.57
CA ASP A 140 -7.38 -23.15 -9.79
C ASP A 140 -6.12 -22.28 -9.66
N GLY A 141 -6.08 -21.12 -10.31
CA GLY A 141 -5.00 -20.14 -10.24
C GLY A 141 -3.72 -20.56 -10.98
N ALA A 142 -3.72 -21.64 -11.77
CA ALA A 142 -2.57 -22.07 -12.56
C ALA A 142 -2.28 -21.11 -13.73
N GLY A 143 -3.33 -20.49 -14.27
CA GLY A 143 -3.23 -19.54 -15.39
C GLY A 143 -2.74 -18.12 -15.04
N ARG A 144 -2.27 -17.88 -13.81
CA ARG A 144 -1.89 -16.53 -13.35
C ARG A 144 -0.72 -15.92 -14.12
N GLY A 145 0.21 -16.71 -14.64
CA GLY A 145 1.29 -16.20 -15.49
C GLY A 145 0.79 -15.62 -16.80
N TRP A 146 -0.28 -16.21 -17.38
CA TRP A 146 -0.96 -15.66 -18.55
C TRP A 146 -1.66 -14.35 -18.23
N ALA A 147 -2.44 -14.32 -17.15
CA ALA A 147 -3.11 -13.10 -16.68
C ALA A 147 -2.10 -12.00 -16.35
N GLY A 148 -0.96 -12.36 -15.75
CA GLY A 148 0.11 -11.43 -15.41
C GLY A 148 0.75 -10.81 -16.63
N ARG A 149 0.97 -11.60 -17.69
CA ARG A 149 1.47 -11.07 -18.96
C ARG A 149 0.48 -10.10 -19.62
N GLU A 150 -0.79 -10.48 -19.70
CA GLU A 150 -1.84 -9.59 -20.24
C GLU A 150 -1.89 -8.28 -19.46
N MET A 151 -1.87 -8.37 -18.12
CA MET A 151 -1.97 -7.19 -17.27
C MET A 151 -0.70 -6.32 -17.34
N LEU A 152 0.48 -6.90 -17.51
CA LEU A 152 1.71 -6.16 -17.79
C LEU A 152 1.56 -5.36 -19.08
N GLU A 153 1.14 -5.99 -20.19
CA GLU A 153 0.95 -5.31 -21.47
C GLU A 153 -0.06 -4.16 -21.40
N ARG A 154 -1.04 -4.26 -20.50
CA ARG A 154 -2.06 -3.23 -20.27
C ARG A 154 -1.65 -2.10 -19.33
N LEU A 155 -0.73 -2.34 -18.38
CA LEU A 155 -0.40 -1.38 -17.32
C LEU A 155 0.95 -0.67 -17.50
N VAL A 156 1.83 -1.19 -18.34
CA VAL A 156 3.15 -0.60 -18.58
C VAL A 156 3.39 -0.37 -20.07
N ALA A 157 4.30 0.55 -20.38
CA ALA A 157 4.83 0.74 -21.72
C ALA A 157 6.30 1.21 -21.64
N GLY A 158 6.93 1.44 -22.79
CA GLY A 158 8.36 1.75 -22.86
C GLY A 158 9.24 0.51 -22.73
N ASP A 159 10.40 0.67 -22.12
CA ASP A 159 11.42 -0.38 -21.96
C ASP A 159 11.11 -1.35 -20.81
N ALA A 160 9.99 -2.06 -20.91
CA ALA A 160 9.60 -3.07 -19.94
C ALA A 160 10.59 -4.25 -19.95
N GLN A 161 11.05 -4.70 -21.13
CA GLN A 161 12.07 -5.75 -21.23
C GLN A 161 13.34 -5.38 -20.46
N GLY A 162 13.93 -4.21 -20.75
CA GLY A 162 15.15 -3.75 -20.09
C GLY A 162 14.96 -3.50 -18.59
N TYR A 163 13.74 -3.23 -18.12
CA TYR A 163 13.45 -3.20 -16.68
C TYR A 163 13.59 -4.59 -16.03
N PHE A 164 12.98 -5.63 -16.61
CA PHE A 164 13.06 -6.99 -16.07
C PHE A 164 14.45 -7.61 -16.24
N ASP A 165 15.13 -7.38 -17.37
CA ASP A 165 16.45 -7.93 -17.66
C ASP A 165 17.51 -7.54 -16.61
N ARG A 166 17.37 -6.36 -15.99
CA ARG A 166 18.29 -5.86 -14.95
C ARG A 166 18.40 -6.78 -13.74
N PHE A 167 17.36 -7.55 -13.43
CA PHE A 167 17.36 -8.45 -12.27
C PHE A 167 17.06 -9.90 -12.64
N ALA A 168 16.42 -10.19 -13.77
CA ALA A 168 16.11 -11.56 -14.19
C ALA A 168 17.35 -12.44 -14.34
N GLY A 169 18.48 -11.87 -14.79
CA GLY A 169 19.75 -12.61 -14.90
C GLY A 169 20.35 -13.06 -13.56
N THR A 170 19.98 -12.38 -12.47
CA THR A 170 20.49 -12.66 -11.11
C THR A 170 19.44 -13.38 -10.25
N ALA A 171 18.16 -13.00 -10.40
CA ALA A 171 17.04 -13.48 -9.62
C ALA A 171 15.84 -13.76 -10.54
N PRO A 172 15.90 -14.83 -11.37
CA PRO A 172 14.83 -15.16 -12.31
C PRO A 172 13.48 -15.40 -11.60
N ASP A 173 13.51 -16.02 -10.42
CA ASP A 173 12.31 -16.26 -9.62
C ASP A 173 11.62 -14.97 -9.18
N LEU A 174 12.36 -13.88 -8.95
CA LEU A 174 11.77 -12.58 -8.62
C LEU A 174 11.03 -11.97 -9.82
N ALA A 175 11.60 -12.12 -11.03
CA ALA A 175 10.90 -11.73 -12.26
C ALA A 175 9.63 -12.53 -12.44
N GLN A 176 9.69 -13.85 -12.23
CA GLN A 176 8.53 -14.72 -12.34
C GLN A 176 7.44 -14.37 -11.31
N LEU A 177 7.79 -14.18 -10.03
CA LEU A 177 6.84 -13.77 -8.99
C LEU A 177 6.21 -12.39 -9.29
N SER A 178 6.97 -11.48 -9.91
CA SER A 178 6.42 -10.17 -10.31
C SER A 178 5.31 -10.34 -11.34
N ILE A 179 5.49 -11.22 -12.33
CA ILE A 179 4.47 -11.55 -13.33
C ILE A 179 3.31 -12.30 -12.67
N ASP A 180 3.60 -13.40 -11.99
CA ASP A 180 2.59 -14.36 -11.53
C ASP A 180 1.74 -13.81 -10.39
N PHE A 181 2.37 -13.20 -9.39
CA PHE A 181 1.66 -12.62 -8.25
C PHE A 181 1.31 -11.15 -8.48
N GLY A 182 2.33 -10.32 -8.76
CA GLY A 182 2.16 -8.87 -8.86
C GLY A 182 1.16 -8.48 -9.94
N PHE A 183 1.44 -8.89 -11.18
CA PHE A 183 0.53 -8.63 -12.29
C PHE A 183 -0.65 -9.61 -12.35
N GLY A 184 -0.41 -10.91 -12.13
CA GLY A 184 -1.37 -11.98 -12.44
C GLY A 184 -2.39 -12.31 -11.36
N ASP A 185 -2.06 -12.11 -10.08
CA ASP A 185 -2.99 -12.33 -8.97
C ASP A 185 -3.53 -11.00 -8.43
N ALA A 186 -2.66 -10.03 -8.15
CA ALA A 186 -3.03 -8.78 -7.49
C ALA A 186 -3.59 -7.73 -8.46
N LEU A 187 -2.87 -7.38 -9.53
CA LEU A 187 -3.28 -6.33 -10.48
C LEU A 187 -4.29 -6.81 -11.53
N ALA A 188 -4.35 -8.11 -11.83
CA ALA A 188 -5.27 -8.71 -12.79
C ALA A 188 -6.75 -8.68 -12.32
N ARG A 189 -6.99 -8.37 -11.05
CA ARG A 189 -8.35 -8.31 -10.49
C ARG A 189 -9.20 -7.25 -11.17
N ASP A 190 -10.47 -7.58 -11.35
CA ASP A 190 -11.50 -6.66 -11.80
C ASP A 190 -12.04 -5.81 -10.65
N GLY A 191 -12.90 -4.82 -10.95
CA GLY A 191 -13.63 -4.02 -9.96
C GLY A 191 -13.06 -2.63 -9.69
N LEU A 192 -11.84 -2.34 -10.18
CA LEU A 192 -11.34 -0.97 -10.34
C LEU A 192 -11.22 -0.62 -11.82
N ASP A 193 -11.78 0.53 -12.21
CA ASP A 193 -11.66 1.06 -13.58
C ASP A 193 -10.19 1.12 -14.03
N HIS A 194 -9.93 0.87 -15.32
CA HIS A 194 -8.57 0.75 -15.85
C HIS A 194 -7.77 2.05 -15.70
N LYS A 195 -8.37 3.21 -16.00
CA LYS A 195 -7.74 4.52 -15.80
C LYS A 195 -7.51 4.78 -14.32
N ALA A 196 -8.48 4.47 -13.47
CA ALA A 196 -8.36 4.59 -12.02
C ALA A 196 -7.19 3.75 -11.46
N LYS A 197 -7.04 2.51 -11.92
CA LYS A 197 -5.93 1.62 -11.55
C LYS A 197 -4.57 2.18 -11.96
N LEU A 198 -4.43 2.66 -13.19
CA LEU A 198 -3.20 3.29 -13.69
C LEU A 198 -2.79 4.49 -12.83
N LEU A 199 -3.74 5.39 -12.54
CA LEU A 199 -3.49 6.58 -11.73
C LEU A 199 -3.20 6.25 -10.27
N ALA A 200 -3.86 5.25 -9.68
CA ALA A 200 -3.58 4.78 -8.33
C ALA A 200 -2.14 4.24 -8.20
N ILE A 201 -1.67 3.45 -9.18
CA ILE A 201 -0.29 2.94 -9.21
C ILE A 201 0.70 4.10 -9.29
N ILE A 202 0.47 5.07 -10.19
CA ILE A 202 1.30 6.27 -10.32
C ILE A 202 1.33 7.07 -9.01
N ALA A 203 0.16 7.28 -8.39
CA ALA A 203 0.03 7.99 -7.12
C ALA A 203 0.85 7.33 -6.00
N MET A 204 0.76 6.01 -5.85
CA MET A 204 1.54 5.26 -4.87
C MET A 204 3.05 5.33 -5.14
N LEU A 205 3.47 5.07 -6.37
CA LEU A 205 4.90 5.08 -6.75
C LEU A 205 5.53 6.47 -6.59
N ALA A 206 4.80 7.51 -7.00
CA ALA A 206 5.24 8.89 -6.86
C ALA A 206 5.28 9.33 -5.39
N ALA A 207 4.33 8.89 -4.58
CA ALA A 207 4.30 9.12 -3.14
C ALA A 207 5.48 8.48 -2.40
N THR A 208 5.89 7.26 -2.77
CA THR A 208 7.06 6.63 -2.13
C THR A 208 8.39 7.28 -2.52
N GLY A 209 8.46 7.96 -3.68
CA GLY A 209 9.54 8.89 -4.02
C GLY A 209 10.89 8.28 -4.43
N ASN A 210 11.08 6.96 -4.33
CA ASN A 210 12.36 6.28 -4.59
C ASN A 210 12.28 5.14 -5.63
N ARG A 211 11.23 5.15 -6.48
CA ARG A 211 10.95 4.10 -7.47
C ARG A 211 10.85 4.65 -8.90
N ALA A 212 11.83 5.45 -9.31
CA ALA A 212 11.77 6.21 -10.57
C ALA A 212 11.59 5.33 -11.82
N ASP A 213 12.22 4.16 -11.88
CA ASP A 213 12.12 3.26 -13.04
C ASP A 213 10.71 2.64 -13.15
N ALA A 214 10.14 2.15 -12.05
CA ALA A 214 8.76 1.67 -12.04
C ALA A 214 7.76 2.79 -12.34
N LEU A 215 7.95 3.98 -11.75
CA LEU A 215 7.12 5.16 -12.03
C LEU A 215 7.13 5.52 -13.52
N ARG A 216 8.31 5.45 -14.16
CA ARG A 216 8.48 5.70 -15.60
C ARG A 216 7.66 4.72 -16.45
N LEU A 217 7.72 3.42 -16.15
CA LEU A 217 6.97 2.39 -16.87
C LEU A 217 5.46 2.59 -16.78
N HIS A 218 4.94 2.88 -15.59
CA HIS A 218 3.51 3.08 -15.37
C HIS A 218 3.01 4.43 -15.92
N LEU A 219 3.83 5.49 -15.89
CA LEU A 219 3.51 6.73 -16.60
C LEU A 219 3.42 6.52 -18.11
N ALA A 220 4.36 5.78 -18.70
CA ALA A 220 4.31 5.43 -20.12
C ALA A 220 3.06 4.58 -20.45
N GLY A 221 2.77 3.57 -19.62
CA GLY A 221 1.59 2.72 -19.74
C GLY A 221 0.30 3.53 -19.65
N ALA A 222 0.20 4.46 -18.70
CA ALA A 222 -0.96 5.31 -18.54
C ALA A 222 -1.23 6.16 -19.78
N ILE A 223 -0.20 6.82 -20.34
CA ILE A 223 -0.35 7.62 -21.56
C ILE A 223 -0.72 6.72 -22.76
N ALA A 224 -0.13 5.53 -22.86
CA ALA A 224 -0.47 4.56 -23.91
C ALA A 224 -1.95 4.12 -23.85
N ASN A 225 -2.54 4.12 -22.65
CA ASN A 225 -3.94 3.77 -22.41
C ASN A 225 -4.88 4.99 -22.34
N GLY A 226 -4.44 6.15 -22.84
CA GLY A 226 -5.29 7.34 -22.98
C GLY A 226 -5.45 8.19 -21.72
N VAL A 227 -4.64 7.96 -20.67
CA VAL A 227 -4.52 8.94 -19.58
C VAL A 227 -3.80 10.17 -20.12
N THR A 228 -4.45 11.32 -20.00
CA THR A 228 -3.97 12.57 -20.58
C THR A 228 -2.80 13.14 -19.77
N ARG A 229 -1.99 13.97 -20.44
CA ARG A 229 -0.93 14.74 -19.77
C ARG A 229 -1.51 15.62 -18.66
N GLU A 230 -2.70 16.17 -18.88
CA GLU A 230 -3.37 17.04 -17.91
C GLU A 230 -3.78 16.27 -16.65
N GLU A 231 -4.42 15.09 -16.79
CA GLU A 231 -4.75 14.22 -15.64
C GLU A 231 -3.51 13.85 -14.81
N ILE A 232 -2.39 13.52 -15.47
CA ILE A 232 -1.12 13.22 -14.79
C ILE A 232 -0.58 14.47 -14.07
N ILE A 233 -0.59 15.64 -14.71
CA ILE A 233 -0.12 16.89 -14.10
C ILE A 233 -0.98 17.23 -12.88
N GLU A 234 -2.29 17.08 -12.96
CA GLU A 234 -3.21 17.32 -11.85
C GLU A 234 -2.96 16.38 -10.66
N LEU A 235 -2.69 15.10 -10.92
CA LEU A 235 -2.26 14.15 -9.88
C LEU A 235 -0.95 14.58 -9.23
N LEU A 236 0.05 15.01 -10.02
CA LEU A 236 1.36 15.40 -9.50
C LEU A 236 1.34 16.75 -8.76
N ILE A 237 0.44 17.66 -9.11
CA ILE A 237 0.17 18.86 -8.30
C ILE A 237 -0.46 18.43 -6.97
N GLN A 238 -1.44 17.54 -6.99
CA GLN A 238 -2.08 17.02 -5.78
C GLN A 238 -1.08 16.30 -4.85
N LEU A 239 -0.06 15.67 -5.41
CA LEU A 239 1.02 15.04 -4.65
C LEU A 239 1.78 16.03 -3.75
N SER A 240 1.84 17.32 -4.10
CA SER A 240 2.52 18.33 -3.25
C SER A 240 1.83 18.52 -1.90
N VAL A 241 0.52 18.31 -1.84
CA VAL A 241 -0.30 18.43 -0.63
C VAL A 241 -0.06 17.24 0.30
N TYR A 242 -0.12 16.03 -0.26
CA TYR A 242 -0.13 14.82 0.56
C TYR A 242 1.24 14.24 0.84
N ARG A 243 2.24 14.51 -0.01
CA ARG A 243 3.63 14.00 0.14
C ARG A 243 4.71 15.07 -0.03
N GLY A 244 4.31 16.34 -0.03
CA GLY A 244 5.22 17.48 -0.09
C GLY A 244 5.77 17.80 -1.48
N PHE A 245 6.17 19.05 -1.67
CA PHE A 245 6.75 19.55 -2.92
C PHE A 245 7.97 18.75 -3.43
N PRO A 246 8.94 18.31 -2.60
CA PRO A 246 10.08 17.54 -3.11
C PRO A 246 9.66 16.25 -3.84
N SER A 247 8.70 15.50 -3.28
CA SER A 247 8.17 14.29 -3.91
C SER A 247 7.46 14.61 -5.23
N ALA A 248 6.64 15.67 -5.24
CA ALA A 248 5.96 16.15 -6.44
C ALA A 248 6.93 16.56 -7.57
N LEU A 249 7.98 17.32 -7.23
CA LEU A 249 8.99 17.78 -8.21
C LEU A 249 9.82 16.61 -8.77
N ASN A 250 10.19 15.64 -7.92
CA ASN A 250 10.87 14.43 -8.37
C ASN A 250 10.01 13.64 -9.35
N ALA A 251 8.73 13.41 -9.02
CA ALA A 251 7.79 12.72 -9.90
C ALA A 251 7.54 13.50 -11.20
N PHE A 252 7.47 14.83 -11.13
CA PHE A 252 7.35 15.68 -12.32
C PHE A 252 8.55 15.59 -13.24
N SER A 253 9.78 15.47 -12.70
CA SER A 253 10.99 15.24 -13.50
C SER A 253 10.89 13.92 -14.29
N VAL A 254 10.39 12.85 -13.66
CA VAL A 254 10.13 11.57 -14.33
C VAL A 254 9.04 11.73 -15.40
N ALA A 255 7.90 12.33 -15.08
CA ALA A 255 6.82 12.56 -16.05
C ALA A 255 7.26 13.38 -17.26
N ARG A 256 8.02 14.47 -17.05
CA ARG A 256 8.57 15.31 -18.12
C ARG A 256 9.41 14.51 -19.11
N SER A 257 10.26 13.61 -18.61
CA SER A 257 11.08 12.76 -19.48
C SER A 257 10.23 11.76 -20.28
N VAL A 258 9.16 11.22 -19.71
CA VAL A 258 8.20 10.39 -20.46
C VAL A 258 7.45 11.21 -21.51
N PHE A 259 6.97 12.42 -21.17
CA PHE A 259 6.29 13.30 -22.12
C PHE A 259 7.16 13.71 -23.30
N ALA A 260 8.47 13.89 -23.09
CA ALA A 260 9.42 14.25 -24.14
C ALA A 260 9.72 13.10 -25.11
N LEU A 261 9.80 11.86 -24.60
CA LEU A 261 10.11 10.67 -25.40
C LEU A 261 8.92 10.18 -26.25
N GLY A 262 7.70 10.62 -25.93
CA GLY A 262 6.48 10.07 -26.51
C GLY A 262 6.19 8.64 -26.02
N VAL A 263 5.00 8.11 -26.33
CA VAL A 263 4.69 6.71 -26.02
C VAL A 263 5.48 5.84 -27.00
N GLN A 264 6.57 5.24 -26.52
CA GLN A 264 7.22 4.16 -27.25
C GLN A 264 6.35 2.91 -27.09
N THR A 265 6.10 2.21 -28.19
CA THR A 265 5.45 0.89 -28.19
C THR A 265 6.18 -0.04 -27.23
N LEU A 266 5.41 -0.81 -26.45
CA LEU A 266 5.93 -1.82 -25.54
C LEU A 266 6.94 -2.72 -26.27
N GLN A 267 8.18 -2.77 -25.79
CA GLN A 267 9.14 -3.79 -26.19
C GLN A 267 9.21 -4.84 -25.08
N VAL A 268 8.57 -5.97 -25.32
CA VAL A 268 8.58 -7.13 -24.42
C VAL A 268 8.88 -8.36 -25.25
N ASN A 269 10.02 -9.00 -24.96
CA ASN A 269 10.40 -10.31 -25.47
C ASN A 269 10.50 -11.30 -24.30
N ILE A 270 9.43 -11.36 -23.49
CA ILE A 270 9.30 -12.31 -22.37
C ILE A 270 8.90 -13.68 -22.96
N PRO A 271 9.55 -14.80 -22.53
CA PRO A 271 9.14 -16.15 -22.90
C PRO A 271 7.63 -16.40 -22.66
N ALA A 272 7.03 -17.32 -23.41
CA ALA A 272 5.63 -17.67 -23.18
C ALA A 272 5.43 -18.14 -21.72
N PRO A 273 4.42 -17.62 -20.99
CA PRO A 273 4.15 -18.09 -19.64
C PRO A 273 3.76 -19.57 -19.70
N VAL A 274 4.08 -20.28 -18.63
CA VAL A 274 3.66 -21.68 -18.41
C VAL A 274 2.67 -21.72 -17.28
N ASP A 275 1.81 -22.74 -17.27
CA ASP A 275 0.89 -22.95 -16.14
C ASP A 275 1.69 -23.14 -14.86
N THR A 276 1.32 -22.38 -13.84
CA THR A 276 1.95 -22.43 -12.53
C THR A 276 1.34 -23.54 -11.68
N GLU A 277 1.97 -23.82 -10.54
CA GLU A 277 1.36 -24.63 -9.51
C GLU A 277 -0.03 -24.10 -9.11
N SER A 278 -0.98 -25.01 -8.86
CA SER A 278 -2.33 -24.67 -8.43
C SER A 278 -2.32 -23.86 -7.12
N ARG A 279 -3.33 -23.00 -7.00
CA ARG A 279 -3.68 -22.24 -5.80
C ARG A 279 -3.75 -23.13 -4.56
N SER A 280 -4.42 -24.27 -4.66
CA SER A 280 -4.59 -25.20 -3.53
C SER A 280 -3.24 -25.69 -3.01
N ALA A 281 -2.31 -26.03 -3.91
CA ALA A 281 -1.00 -26.53 -3.50
C ALA A 281 -0.14 -25.42 -2.85
N ARG A 282 -0.16 -24.20 -3.41
CA ARG A 282 0.48 -23.02 -2.79
C ARG A 282 -0.09 -22.73 -1.40
N LEU A 283 -1.41 -22.77 -1.25
CA LEU A 283 -2.10 -22.51 0.00
C LEU A 283 -1.76 -23.56 1.07
N GLU A 284 -1.81 -24.85 0.74
CA GLU A 284 -1.49 -25.92 1.68
C GLU A 284 -0.02 -25.85 2.13
N ARG A 285 0.92 -25.56 1.21
CA ARG A 285 2.31 -25.32 1.57
C ARG A 285 2.46 -24.12 2.50
N GLY A 286 1.77 -23.01 2.22
CA GLY A 286 1.77 -21.81 3.06
C GLY A 286 1.21 -22.06 4.46
N LYS A 287 0.09 -22.79 4.59
CA LYS A 287 -0.48 -23.19 5.88
C LYS A 287 0.47 -24.06 6.68
N ALA A 288 1.09 -25.05 6.03
CA ALA A 288 2.07 -25.93 6.67
C ALA A 288 3.28 -25.15 7.19
N LEU A 289 3.72 -24.11 6.48
CA LEU A 289 4.81 -23.25 6.93
C LEU A 289 4.40 -22.34 8.09
N LEU A 290 3.22 -21.71 8.00
CA LEU A 290 2.68 -20.87 9.07
C LEU A 290 2.54 -21.61 10.40
N ALA A 291 2.06 -22.86 10.34
CA ALA A 291 1.93 -23.73 11.50
C ALA A 291 3.30 -24.02 12.14
N LYS A 292 4.37 -24.11 11.35
CA LYS A 292 5.74 -24.30 11.85
C LYS A 292 6.33 -23.03 12.46
N SER A 293 6.06 -21.84 11.90
CA SER A 293 6.76 -20.62 12.33
C SER A 293 6.02 -19.80 13.38
N SER A 294 4.71 -19.59 13.25
CA SER A 294 3.97 -18.63 14.10
C SER A 294 3.07 -19.29 15.15
N ALA A 295 2.96 -20.63 15.14
CA ALA A 295 1.94 -21.40 15.87
C ALA A 295 0.48 -20.93 15.62
N ALA A 296 0.27 -19.99 14.68
CA ALA A 296 -1.03 -19.50 14.29
C ALA A 296 -1.67 -20.46 13.29
N SER A 297 -3.00 -20.54 13.31
CA SER A 297 -3.75 -21.26 12.29
C SER A 297 -3.76 -20.46 10.99
N GLY A 298 -3.19 -21.01 9.92
CA GLY A 298 -3.29 -20.42 8.58
C GLY A 298 -4.75 -20.19 8.15
N ASP A 299 -5.69 -21.05 8.59
CA ASP A 299 -7.12 -20.84 8.33
C ASP A 299 -7.68 -19.61 9.06
N ALA A 300 -7.17 -19.29 10.26
CA ALA A 300 -7.58 -18.08 10.97
C ALA A 300 -7.11 -16.81 10.24
N VAL A 301 -5.90 -16.83 9.66
CA VAL A 301 -5.40 -15.72 8.82
C VAL A 301 -6.23 -15.56 7.56
N VAL A 302 -6.61 -16.66 6.90
CA VAL A 302 -7.48 -16.60 5.71
C VAL A 302 -8.83 -15.97 6.05
N ARG A 303 -9.48 -16.46 7.11
CA ARG A 303 -10.84 -16.03 7.48
C ARG A 303 -10.91 -14.65 8.10
N SER A 304 -9.78 -14.07 8.54
CA SER A 304 -9.78 -12.76 9.19
C SER A 304 -10.11 -11.61 8.24
N PHE A 305 -10.29 -11.88 6.95
CA PHE A 305 -10.66 -10.91 5.91
C PHE A 305 -11.98 -11.25 5.18
N ASP A 306 -12.71 -12.30 5.58
CA ASP A 306 -13.89 -12.80 4.86
C ASP A 306 -15.03 -11.75 4.72
N ASP A 307 -15.15 -10.86 5.69
CA ASP A 307 -16.16 -9.79 5.76
C ASP A 307 -15.90 -8.62 4.80
N ILE A 308 -14.69 -8.51 4.25
CA ILE A 308 -14.28 -7.32 3.48
C ILE A 308 -13.49 -7.67 2.20
N ALA A 309 -12.49 -8.55 2.29
CA ALA A 309 -11.55 -8.86 1.22
C ALA A 309 -11.09 -10.33 1.34
N PRO A 310 -11.97 -11.32 1.07
CA PRO A 310 -11.69 -12.75 1.30
C PRO A 310 -10.46 -13.28 0.55
N ASP A 311 -10.12 -12.69 -0.59
CA ASP A 311 -8.91 -13.05 -1.33
C ASP A 311 -7.61 -12.61 -0.63
N LEU A 312 -7.64 -11.57 0.20
CA LEU A 312 -6.44 -10.98 0.80
C LEU A 312 -5.79 -11.93 1.81
N GLY A 313 -6.58 -12.49 2.73
CA GLY A 313 -6.08 -13.48 3.71
C GLY A 313 -5.48 -14.70 3.03
N ARG A 314 -6.12 -15.15 1.94
CA ARG A 314 -5.62 -16.25 1.13
C ARG A 314 -4.30 -15.90 0.42
N MET A 315 -4.20 -14.73 -0.22
CA MET A 315 -2.97 -14.27 -0.87
C MET A 315 -1.79 -14.13 0.10
N ILE A 316 -2.04 -13.71 1.35
CA ILE A 316 -0.99 -13.67 2.38
C ILE A 316 -0.40 -15.07 2.59
N VAL A 317 -1.25 -16.09 2.73
CA VAL A 317 -0.79 -17.46 2.98
C VAL A 317 -0.15 -18.07 1.74
N GLU A 318 -0.78 -17.93 0.58
CA GLU A 318 -0.30 -18.47 -0.70
C GLU A 318 1.04 -17.86 -1.10
N HIS A 319 1.12 -16.53 -1.17
CA HIS A 319 2.30 -15.85 -1.67
C HIS A 319 3.40 -15.74 -0.62
N SER A 320 3.13 -15.10 0.52
CA SER A 320 4.17 -14.81 1.50
C SER A 320 4.73 -16.09 2.10
N TYR A 321 3.87 -17.02 2.52
CA TYR A 321 4.31 -18.27 3.15
C TYR A 321 4.52 -19.41 2.15
N GLY A 322 3.61 -19.56 1.19
CA GLY A 322 3.66 -20.66 0.21
C GLY A 322 4.65 -20.44 -0.94
N GLU A 323 5.09 -19.22 -1.24
CA GLU A 323 6.01 -18.97 -2.36
C GLU A 323 7.32 -18.30 -1.94
N VAL A 324 7.29 -17.39 -0.96
CA VAL A 324 8.48 -16.62 -0.57
C VAL A 324 9.20 -17.25 0.63
N PHE A 325 8.49 -17.49 1.75
CA PHE A 325 9.12 -18.02 2.96
C PHE A 325 9.41 -19.53 2.86
N SER A 326 8.66 -20.29 2.06
CA SER A 326 8.91 -21.72 1.90
C SER A 326 10.13 -22.07 1.03
N ARG A 327 10.80 -21.06 0.46
CA ARG A 327 11.96 -21.26 -0.40
C ARG A 327 13.14 -21.80 0.42
N ASP A 328 13.97 -22.61 -0.23
CA ASP A 328 15.22 -23.07 0.35
C ASP A 328 16.28 -21.94 0.36
N GLY A 329 17.43 -22.20 1.01
CA GLY A 329 18.61 -21.33 1.01
C GLY A 329 18.74 -20.40 2.23
N ILE A 330 17.65 -20.10 2.94
CA ILE A 330 17.66 -19.38 4.22
C ILE A 330 16.76 -20.14 5.20
N ASP A 331 17.27 -20.47 6.39
CA ASP A 331 16.49 -21.16 7.42
C ASP A 331 15.38 -20.27 8.01
N LEU A 332 14.43 -20.88 8.72
CA LEU A 332 13.27 -20.16 9.24
C LEU A 332 13.65 -19.09 10.26
N LYS A 333 14.65 -19.34 11.10
CA LYS A 333 15.09 -18.36 12.10
C LYS A 333 15.64 -17.11 11.44
N THR A 334 16.52 -17.28 10.45
CA THR A 334 17.07 -16.16 9.69
C THR A 334 16.00 -15.44 8.87
N ARG A 335 14.99 -16.14 8.33
CA ARG A 335 13.84 -15.51 7.64
C ARG A 335 13.02 -14.62 8.55
N GLU A 336 12.67 -15.11 9.74
CA GLU A 336 11.87 -14.33 10.70
C GLU A 336 12.66 -13.13 11.23
N LEU A 337 13.97 -13.29 11.53
CA LEU A 337 14.83 -12.17 11.90
C LEU A 337 14.94 -11.12 10.77
N SER A 338 15.06 -11.57 9.51
CA SER A 338 15.09 -10.68 8.35
C SER A 338 13.75 -9.93 8.16
N ALA A 339 12.62 -10.59 8.43
CA ALA A 339 11.30 -9.97 8.40
C ALA A 339 11.15 -8.90 9.50
N CYS A 340 11.60 -9.21 10.73
CA CYS A 340 11.67 -8.24 11.83
C CYS A 340 12.51 -7.02 11.43
N ALA A 341 13.70 -7.24 10.87
CA ALA A 341 14.58 -6.17 10.41
C ALA A 341 13.91 -5.29 9.34
N ALA A 342 13.29 -5.89 8.32
CA ALA A 342 12.63 -5.17 7.24
C ALA A 342 11.45 -4.31 7.72
N LEU A 343 10.61 -4.87 8.59
CA LEU A 343 9.43 -4.18 9.13
C LEU A 343 9.81 -3.04 10.09
N ALA A 344 10.84 -3.27 10.91
CA ALA A 344 11.38 -2.25 11.81
C ALA A 344 12.07 -1.12 11.04
N ALA A 345 12.77 -1.43 9.93
CA ALA A 345 13.42 -0.43 9.09
C ALA A 345 12.43 0.51 8.38
N ILE A 346 11.23 0.01 8.02
CA ILE A 346 10.15 0.86 7.49
C ILE A 346 9.64 1.82 8.57
N GLY A 347 9.51 1.35 9.83
CA GLY A 347 9.26 2.21 10.98
C GLY A 347 7.98 3.06 10.90
N SER A 348 6.89 2.52 10.35
CA SER A 348 5.60 3.23 10.22
C SER A 348 4.49 2.54 11.02
N ALA A 349 3.37 3.23 11.20
CA ALA A 349 2.20 2.65 11.89
C ALA A 349 1.69 1.36 11.21
N THR A 350 1.90 1.20 9.91
CA THR A 350 1.48 0.00 9.16
C THR A 350 2.31 -1.25 9.48
N THR A 351 3.53 -1.10 10.01
CA THR A 351 4.42 -2.24 10.25
C THR A 351 4.45 -2.72 11.70
N GLU A 352 3.78 -2.03 12.62
CA GLU A 352 3.79 -2.40 14.05
C GLU A 352 3.16 -3.78 14.32
N THR A 353 1.95 -4.03 13.81
CA THR A 353 1.28 -5.32 14.00
C THR A 353 2.03 -6.47 13.31
N PRO A 354 2.45 -6.35 12.03
CA PRO A 354 3.29 -7.37 11.41
C PRO A 354 4.60 -7.61 12.16
N LEU A 355 5.26 -6.57 12.69
CA LEU A 355 6.51 -6.73 13.45
C LEU A 355 6.29 -7.58 14.70
N ARG A 356 5.19 -7.37 15.43
CA ARG A 356 4.83 -8.22 16.57
C ARG A 356 4.64 -9.68 16.17
N VAL A 357 3.97 -9.94 15.04
CA VAL A 357 3.76 -11.30 14.53
C VAL A 357 5.11 -11.97 14.24
N HIS A 358 6.01 -11.28 13.54
CA HIS A 358 7.31 -11.83 13.19
C HIS A 358 8.28 -11.96 14.38
N ILE A 359 8.18 -11.10 15.40
CA ILE A 359 8.94 -11.27 16.66
C ILE A 359 8.51 -12.56 17.37
N ASN A 360 7.20 -12.79 17.49
CA ASN A 360 6.69 -14.02 18.08
C ASN A 360 7.07 -15.25 17.24
N ALA A 361 6.99 -15.15 15.92
CA ALA A 361 7.41 -16.24 15.03
C ALA A 361 8.91 -16.53 15.14
N ALA A 362 9.76 -15.50 15.21
CA ALA A 362 11.19 -15.65 15.42
C ALA A 362 11.51 -16.43 16.71
N LEU A 363 10.85 -16.09 17.82
CA LEU A 363 10.98 -16.82 19.08
C LEU A 363 10.57 -18.29 18.94
N ASN A 364 9.44 -18.55 18.27
CA ASN A 364 8.92 -19.92 18.06
C ASN A 364 9.86 -20.79 17.23
N VAL A 365 10.56 -20.22 16.24
CA VAL A 365 11.55 -20.94 15.43
C VAL A 365 12.96 -20.94 16.03
N GLY A 366 13.09 -20.52 17.30
CA GLY A 366 14.31 -20.67 18.09
C GLY A 366 15.26 -19.47 18.07
N ALA A 367 14.82 -18.28 17.65
CA ALA A 367 15.58 -17.05 17.93
C ALA A 367 15.50 -16.73 19.43
N SER A 368 16.63 -16.33 20.00
CA SER A 368 16.70 -15.76 21.33
C SER A 368 16.20 -14.30 21.33
N GLN A 369 15.78 -13.82 22.51
CA GLN A 369 15.48 -12.38 22.68
C GLN A 369 16.70 -11.52 22.32
N GLU A 370 17.91 -11.97 22.66
CA GLU A 370 19.16 -11.27 22.33
C GLU A 370 19.38 -11.17 20.80
N GLU A 371 19.19 -12.26 20.04
CA GLU A 371 19.29 -12.22 18.58
C GLU A 371 18.29 -11.24 17.96
N ILE A 372 17.07 -11.17 18.49
CA ILE A 372 16.06 -10.20 18.06
C ILE A 372 16.50 -8.77 18.40
N ILE A 373 16.97 -8.52 19.63
CA ILE A 373 17.43 -7.19 20.05
C ILE A 373 18.61 -6.73 19.18
N GLU A 374 19.64 -7.57 19.00
CA GLU A 374 20.81 -7.23 18.18
C GLU A 374 20.43 -6.97 16.72
N THR A 375 19.48 -7.75 16.18
CA THR A 375 18.94 -7.50 14.83
C THR A 375 18.30 -6.12 14.73
N LEU A 376 17.52 -5.70 15.73
CA LEU A 376 16.86 -4.39 15.76
C LEU A 376 17.83 -3.24 16.03
N VAL A 377 18.79 -3.41 16.94
CA VAL A 377 19.85 -2.43 17.25
C VAL A 377 20.72 -2.16 16.01
N ASN A 378 21.00 -3.20 15.22
CA ASN A 378 21.76 -3.06 13.97
C ASN A 378 21.09 -2.15 12.93
N LEU A 379 19.80 -1.82 13.09
CA LEU A 379 19.11 -0.86 12.22
C LEU A 379 19.42 0.60 12.55
N ALA A 380 19.94 0.91 13.74
CA ALA A 380 20.23 2.29 14.16
C ALA A 380 21.06 3.09 13.13
N PRO A 381 22.15 2.56 12.53
CA PRO A 381 22.91 3.30 11.51
C PRO A 381 22.20 3.47 10.16
N TYR A 382 21.20 2.65 9.84
CA TYR A 382 20.55 2.65 8.52
C TYR A 382 19.17 3.31 8.52
N SER A 383 18.42 3.14 9.61
CA SER A 383 17.02 3.60 9.77
C SER A 383 16.87 4.69 10.83
N GLY A 384 17.95 4.98 11.57
CA GLY A 384 17.96 5.98 12.63
C GLY A 384 17.37 5.50 13.96
N TYR A 385 17.75 6.19 15.04
CA TYR A 385 17.33 5.84 16.40
C TYR A 385 15.81 5.79 16.63
N PRO A 386 14.98 6.70 16.09
CA PRO A 386 13.53 6.65 16.35
C PRO A 386 12.86 5.35 15.91
N ALA A 387 13.16 4.85 14.70
CA ALA A 387 12.61 3.59 14.20
C ALA A 387 13.11 2.39 15.03
N THR A 388 14.41 2.36 15.35
CA THR A 388 15.01 1.34 16.21
C THR A 388 14.40 1.33 17.61
N GLN A 389 14.23 2.49 18.25
CA GLN A 389 13.63 2.60 19.59
C GLN A 389 12.19 2.11 19.61
N GLN A 390 11.40 2.47 18.59
CA GLN A 390 10.03 1.98 18.46
C GLN A 390 9.99 0.46 18.30
N ALA A 391 10.87 -0.12 17.48
CA ALA A 391 10.95 -1.56 17.30
C ALA A 391 11.38 -2.29 18.58
N ILE A 392 12.35 -1.75 19.32
CA ILE A 392 12.79 -2.29 20.62
C ILE A 392 11.64 -2.26 21.64
N ARG A 393 10.85 -1.17 21.70
CA ARG A 393 9.66 -1.08 22.55
C ARG A 393 8.66 -2.18 22.21
N ILE A 394 8.38 -2.39 20.92
CA ILE A 394 7.48 -3.45 20.44
C ILE A 394 8.01 -4.83 20.87
N ALA A 395 9.30 -5.10 20.70
CA ALA A 395 9.92 -6.37 21.11
C ALA A 395 9.82 -6.59 22.63
N ALA A 396 10.13 -5.58 23.44
CA ALA A 396 10.02 -5.66 24.89
C ALA A 396 8.59 -6.01 25.36
N GLU A 397 7.57 -5.45 24.70
CA GLU A 397 6.18 -5.77 24.99
C GLU A 397 5.82 -7.22 24.64
N GLU A 398 6.33 -7.78 23.54
CA GLU A 398 6.11 -9.19 23.20
C GLU A 398 6.87 -10.13 24.15
N PHE A 399 8.11 -9.79 24.52
CA PHE A 399 8.90 -10.57 25.47
C PHE A 399 8.24 -10.66 26.85
N ALA A 400 7.60 -9.58 27.29
CA ALA A 400 6.85 -9.55 28.56
C ALA A 400 5.64 -10.51 28.54
N LYS A 401 4.99 -10.73 27.39
CA LYS A 401 3.87 -11.68 27.27
C LYS A 401 4.32 -13.13 27.38
N SER A 402 5.52 -13.44 26.88
CA SER A 402 6.09 -14.79 26.86
C SER A 402 6.74 -15.21 28.19
N ASN A 403 6.81 -14.32 29.19
CA ASN A 403 7.39 -14.57 30.51
C ASN A 403 6.33 -14.47 31.65
N PRO A 404 5.68 -15.58 32.06
CA PRO A 404 4.60 -15.57 33.07
C PRO A 404 5.05 -15.10 34.47
N SER A 405 6.34 -15.13 34.78
CA SER A 405 6.91 -14.77 36.09
C SER A 405 6.93 -13.26 36.40
N SER A 406 6.48 -12.43 35.45
CA SER A 406 6.33 -10.98 35.62
C SER A 406 4.91 -10.54 36.02
N ARG A 407 3.88 -11.38 35.77
CA ARG A 407 2.50 -11.12 36.20
C ARG A 407 2.29 -11.37 37.70
N GLN A 408 2.88 -12.43 38.23
CA GLN A 408 2.79 -12.75 39.67
C GLN A 408 3.44 -11.68 40.57
N ARG A 409 4.51 -11.01 40.11
CA ARG A 409 5.17 -9.95 40.89
C ARG A 409 4.39 -8.63 40.99
N LYS A 410 3.36 -8.43 40.16
CA LYS A 410 2.46 -7.27 40.25
C LYS A 410 1.27 -7.53 41.17
N GLU A 411 0.74 -8.75 41.17
CA GLU A 411 -0.37 -9.17 42.03
C GLU A 411 0.06 -9.44 43.49
N GLU A 412 1.35 -9.68 43.76
CA GLU A 412 1.88 -9.81 45.13
C GLU A 412 2.35 -8.46 45.74
N SER A 413 2.22 -7.36 45.00
CA SER A 413 2.62 -6.00 45.42
C SER A 413 1.46 -5.00 45.56
N GLU A 414 0.23 -5.47 45.36
CA GLU A 414 -1.03 -4.80 45.74
C GLU A 414 -1.60 -5.50 46.99
#